data_AF-A0A7K2DJ25-F1
#
_entry.id   AF-A0A7K2DJ25-F1
#
_cell.length_a   1.000
_cell.length_b   1.000
_cell.length_c   1.000
_cell.angle_alpha   90.00
_cell.angle_beta   90.00
_cell.angle_gamma   90.00
#
_symmetry.space_group_name_H-M   'P 1'
#
loop_
_entity.id
_entity.type
_entity.pdbx_description
1 polymer ?
#
loop_
_entity_poly.entity_id
_entity_poly.type
_entity_poly.pdbx_seq_one_letter_code
_entity_poly.pdbx_strand_id
1 'polypeptide(L)'
;MNVERLHSLLLNAIGEIEDCNTLELIVGLRDRTQQLASNPQHPDIQRDFSDMRSRLMEALDIAASNSLSPGTVRDLENLNIMKYLGNSLADRIDTILTQNEITLAVASDQITQITTDLQDLYNYLKTVVVAFETLNIDKDEPAPGEVEASVMLPRSSINNSLRSLGAEFRELEQIFADVTELATGSRPSTSVRSIASSDFSVYLELAPEAAAFLAVAVERVIALYRNLLEIRRIRSEASAAGLSDDQLRGIDKHIAERMDQGVDETVDELFVEMEIAVSDDSRRNELKVSLRRSLSGVAARIDRGYQFDVRVGEILEDVDKDGSEVGERSSLASSWRLIENSREGLTFLRLEGDPILQLPSAEPSEIARDEEQSR
;
A
#
# COMPACT_ATOMS: atom_id res chain seq x y z
N MET A 1 7.03 11.00 -6.45
CA MET A 1 8.13 10.11 -6.06
C MET A 1 9.43 10.90 -5.98
N ASN A 2 10.14 10.81 -4.85
CA ASN A 2 11.52 11.27 -4.68
C ASN A 2 12.50 10.28 -5.34
N VAL A 3 13.73 10.74 -5.60
CA VAL A 3 14.70 9.96 -6.40
C VAL A 3 15.21 8.76 -5.62
N GLU A 4 15.38 8.90 -4.31
CA GLU A 4 15.83 7.84 -3.40
C GLU A 4 14.81 6.70 -3.34
N ARG A 5 13.52 7.02 -3.36
CA ARG A 5 12.46 6.00 -3.44
C ARG A 5 12.38 5.35 -4.79
N LEU A 6 12.52 6.12 -5.87
CA LEU A 6 12.65 5.55 -7.21
C LEU A 6 13.83 4.57 -7.23
N HIS A 7 14.98 4.93 -6.64
CA HIS A 7 16.14 4.05 -6.53
C HIS A 7 15.79 2.73 -5.85
N SER A 8 15.16 2.75 -4.68
CA SER A 8 14.71 1.52 -3.99
C SER A 8 13.77 0.68 -4.85
N LEU A 9 12.80 1.31 -5.53
CA LEU A 9 11.85 0.59 -6.39
C LEU A 9 12.55 -0.11 -7.56
N LEU A 10 13.53 0.55 -8.19
CA LEU A 10 14.27 -0.03 -9.30
C LEU A 10 15.16 -1.19 -8.81
N LEU A 11 15.80 -1.05 -7.64
CA LEU A 11 16.58 -2.12 -7.03
C LEU A 11 15.70 -3.34 -6.71
N ASN A 12 14.52 -3.13 -6.13
CA ASN A 12 13.58 -4.22 -5.83
C ASN A 12 13.11 -4.93 -7.11
N ALA A 13 12.80 -4.18 -8.17
CA ALA A 13 12.40 -4.77 -9.46
C ALA A 13 13.55 -5.57 -10.12
N ILE A 14 14.79 -5.07 -10.05
CA ILE A 14 15.97 -5.80 -10.54
C ILE A 14 16.18 -7.08 -9.71
N GLY A 15 16.16 -6.94 -8.38
CA GLY A 15 16.33 -8.05 -7.43
C GLY A 15 15.32 -9.17 -7.70
N GLU A 16 14.04 -8.84 -7.85
CA GLU A 16 13.02 -9.85 -8.18
C GLU A 16 13.29 -10.56 -9.51
N ILE A 17 13.64 -9.82 -10.57
CA ILE A 17 13.96 -10.42 -11.89
C ILE A 17 15.12 -11.41 -11.76
N GLU A 18 16.11 -11.10 -10.93
CA GLU A 18 17.28 -11.94 -10.68
C GLU A 18 16.95 -13.14 -9.78
N ASP A 19 16.29 -12.90 -8.63
CA ASP A 19 15.93 -13.92 -7.65
C ASP A 19 14.99 -14.98 -8.24
N CYS A 20 14.05 -14.56 -9.09
CA CYS A 20 13.12 -15.45 -9.78
C CYS A 20 13.72 -16.08 -11.06
N ASN A 21 14.94 -15.70 -11.46
CA ASN A 21 15.55 -16.07 -12.75
C ASN A 21 14.62 -15.80 -13.95
N THR A 22 13.80 -14.73 -13.89
CA THR A 22 12.70 -14.50 -14.83
C THR A 22 13.18 -14.40 -16.27
N LEU A 23 14.33 -13.75 -16.51
CA LEU A 23 14.92 -13.63 -17.84
C LEU A 23 15.32 -14.99 -18.43
N GLU A 24 15.96 -15.86 -17.65
CA GLU A 24 16.37 -17.19 -18.13
C GLU A 24 15.14 -18.05 -18.43
N LEU A 25 14.18 -18.06 -17.52
CA LEU A 25 12.97 -18.87 -17.65
C LEU A 25 12.10 -18.41 -18.83
N ILE A 26 11.94 -17.11 -19.06
CA ILE A 26 11.16 -16.62 -20.20
C ILE A 26 11.87 -16.86 -21.53
N VAL A 27 13.20 -16.76 -21.58
CA VAL A 27 14.00 -17.14 -22.76
C VAL A 27 13.82 -18.63 -23.04
N GLY A 28 13.88 -19.47 -22.00
CA GLY A 28 13.60 -20.90 -22.09
C GLY A 28 12.20 -21.17 -22.63
N LEU A 29 11.18 -20.49 -22.10
CA LEU A 29 9.80 -20.64 -22.55
C LEU A 29 9.64 -20.23 -24.02
N ARG A 30 10.23 -19.11 -24.43
CA ARG A 30 10.26 -18.65 -25.83
C ARG A 30 10.81 -19.73 -26.75
N ASP A 31 11.99 -20.26 -26.42
CA ASP A 31 12.67 -21.26 -27.24
C ASP A 31 11.86 -22.56 -27.36
N ARG A 32 11.22 -23.01 -26.26
CA ARG A 32 10.34 -24.20 -26.28
C ARG A 32 9.04 -23.95 -27.02
N THR A 33 8.47 -22.75 -26.93
CA THR A 33 7.27 -22.37 -27.70
C THR A 33 7.57 -22.40 -29.21
N GLN A 34 8.72 -21.86 -29.61
CA GLN A 34 9.16 -21.87 -31.01
C GLN A 34 9.41 -23.30 -31.53
N GLN A 35 10.03 -24.16 -30.71
CA GLN A 35 10.24 -25.57 -31.04
C GLN A 35 8.91 -26.33 -31.19
N LEU A 36 7.96 -26.08 -30.27
CA LEU A 36 6.64 -26.70 -30.30
C LEU A 36 5.83 -26.24 -31.51
N ALA A 37 5.88 -24.94 -31.86
CA ALA A 37 5.26 -24.41 -33.06
C ALA A 37 5.82 -25.06 -34.35
N SER A 38 7.12 -25.38 -34.35
CA SER A 38 7.80 -26.00 -35.50
C SER A 38 7.55 -27.51 -35.59
N ASN A 39 7.38 -28.20 -34.45
CA ASN A 39 7.29 -29.67 -34.37
C ASN A 39 6.21 -30.13 -33.37
N PRO A 40 4.92 -29.82 -33.60
CA PRO A 40 3.86 -30.03 -32.60
C PRO A 40 3.57 -31.51 -32.29
N GLN A 41 4.01 -32.44 -33.15
CA GLN A 41 3.72 -33.87 -33.02
C GLN A 41 4.71 -34.60 -32.09
N HIS A 42 5.78 -33.95 -31.62
CA HIS A 42 6.83 -34.61 -30.83
C HIS A 42 6.52 -34.59 -29.31
N PRO A 43 6.26 -35.74 -28.66
CA PRO A 43 5.82 -35.77 -27.26
C PRO A 43 6.82 -35.14 -26.28
N ASP A 44 8.12 -35.31 -26.52
CA ASP A 44 9.14 -34.75 -25.64
C ASP A 44 9.17 -33.21 -25.69
N ILE A 45 8.90 -32.59 -26.85
CA ILE A 45 8.84 -31.12 -26.97
C ILE A 45 7.62 -30.57 -26.22
N GLN A 46 6.48 -31.27 -26.27
CA GLN A 46 5.29 -30.91 -25.51
C GLN A 46 5.56 -30.98 -24.00
N ARG A 47 6.26 -32.03 -23.55
CA ARG A 47 6.67 -32.18 -22.14
C ARG A 47 7.61 -31.05 -21.73
N ASP A 48 8.68 -30.81 -22.50
CA ASP A 48 9.65 -29.75 -22.22
C ASP A 48 9.00 -28.36 -22.14
N PHE A 49 8.04 -28.07 -23.03
CA PHE A 49 7.27 -26.83 -22.99
C PHE A 49 6.43 -26.72 -21.72
N SER A 50 5.69 -27.78 -21.37
CA SER A 50 4.86 -27.82 -20.15
C SER A 50 5.70 -27.65 -18.89
N ASP A 51 6.84 -28.32 -18.81
CA ASP A 51 7.76 -28.26 -17.67
C ASP A 51 8.36 -26.85 -17.55
N MET A 52 8.79 -26.25 -18.66
CA MET A 52 9.32 -24.88 -18.66
C MET A 52 8.27 -23.85 -18.26
N ARG A 53 7.04 -23.96 -18.80
CA ARG A 53 5.93 -23.09 -18.40
C ARG A 53 5.66 -23.22 -16.91
N SER A 54 5.57 -24.43 -16.38
CA SER A 54 5.30 -24.68 -14.96
C SER A 54 6.36 -24.05 -14.06
N ARG A 55 7.64 -24.21 -14.40
CA ARG A 55 8.75 -23.59 -13.68
C ARG A 55 8.70 -22.07 -13.69
N LEU A 56 8.37 -21.46 -14.83
CA LEU A 56 8.21 -20.00 -14.91
C LEU A 56 7.03 -19.52 -14.05
N MET A 57 5.88 -20.20 -14.12
CA MET A 57 4.71 -19.82 -13.32
C MET A 57 4.97 -19.96 -11.82
N GLU A 58 5.64 -21.04 -11.40
CA GLU A 58 5.99 -21.27 -10.00
C GLU A 58 6.98 -20.21 -9.48
N ALA A 59 7.94 -19.79 -10.30
CA ALA A 59 8.85 -18.68 -9.96
C ALA A 59 8.11 -17.33 -9.86
N LEU A 60 7.15 -17.06 -10.75
CA LEU A 60 6.38 -15.81 -10.75
C LEU A 60 5.32 -15.75 -9.65
N ASP A 61 4.80 -16.89 -9.20
CA ASP A 61 3.79 -16.98 -8.11
C ASP A 61 4.38 -16.58 -6.76
N ILE A 62 5.65 -16.91 -6.52
CA ILE A 62 6.37 -16.57 -5.27
C ILE A 62 7.11 -15.23 -5.34
N ALA A 63 6.97 -14.48 -6.43
CA ALA A 63 7.71 -13.24 -6.64
C ALA A 63 7.33 -12.15 -5.60
N ALA A 64 8.30 -11.36 -5.17
CA ALA A 64 8.12 -10.32 -4.16
C ALA A 64 7.08 -9.26 -4.56
N SER A 65 6.93 -8.98 -5.87
CA SER A 65 5.92 -8.08 -6.42
C SER A 65 4.49 -8.44 -6.05
N ASN A 66 4.21 -9.72 -5.79
CA ASN A 66 2.87 -10.21 -5.44
C ASN A 66 2.43 -9.80 -4.03
N SER A 67 3.37 -9.44 -3.15
CA SER A 67 3.10 -9.00 -1.78
C SER A 67 3.43 -7.52 -1.56
N LEU A 68 3.76 -6.78 -2.62
CA LEU A 68 4.05 -5.35 -2.50
C LEU A 68 2.84 -4.56 -1.98
N SER A 69 3.12 -3.51 -1.22
CA SER A 69 2.06 -2.60 -0.81
C SER A 69 1.42 -1.92 -2.04
N PRO A 70 0.13 -1.54 -1.97
CA PRO A 70 -0.57 -0.99 -3.13
C PRO A 70 0.04 0.32 -3.64
N GLY A 71 0.71 1.08 -2.76
CA GLY A 71 1.39 2.32 -3.13
C GLY A 71 2.57 2.01 -4.03
N THR A 72 3.38 1.03 -3.61
CA THR A 72 4.47 0.47 -4.40
C THR A 72 3.99 -0.10 -5.74
N VAL A 73 2.89 -0.87 -5.75
CA VAL A 73 2.32 -1.40 -6.99
C VAL A 73 1.94 -0.27 -7.95
N ARG A 74 1.28 0.79 -7.47
CA ARG A 74 0.91 1.95 -8.29
C ARG A 74 2.13 2.67 -8.85
N ASP A 75 3.18 2.85 -8.03
CA ASP A 75 4.42 3.46 -8.48
C ASP A 75 5.05 2.63 -9.62
N LEU A 76 5.08 1.29 -9.49
CA LEU A 76 5.56 0.39 -10.54
C LEU A 76 4.67 0.38 -11.79
N GLU A 77 3.35 0.50 -11.64
CA GLU A 77 2.40 0.66 -12.76
C GLU A 77 2.65 1.96 -13.52
N ASN A 78 2.84 3.08 -12.81
CA ASN A 78 3.14 4.39 -13.39
C ASN A 78 4.45 4.38 -14.19
N LEU A 79 5.42 3.58 -13.75
CA LEU A 79 6.69 3.36 -14.46
C LEU A 79 6.59 2.32 -15.60
N ASN A 80 5.43 1.70 -15.82
CA ASN A 80 5.22 0.59 -16.75
C ASN A 80 6.09 -0.65 -16.48
N ILE A 81 6.52 -0.84 -15.23
CA ILE A 81 7.36 -1.97 -14.80
C ILE A 81 6.49 -3.16 -14.37
N MET A 82 5.37 -2.91 -13.68
CA MET A 82 4.57 -3.95 -13.04
C MET A 82 4.13 -5.09 -13.98
N LYS A 83 3.87 -4.79 -15.26
CA LYS A 83 3.48 -5.78 -16.29
C LYS A 83 4.55 -6.82 -16.65
N TYR A 84 5.73 -6.71 -16.05
CA TYR A 84 6.89 -7.59 -16.25
C TYR A 84 7.32 -8.31 -14.96
N LEU A 85 6.54 -8.18 -13.89
CA LEU A 85 6.82 -8.72 -12.56
C LEU A 85 5.69 -9.66 -12.11
N GLY A 86 6.05 -10.65 -11.27
CA GLY A 86 5.16 -11.61 -10.62
C GLY A 86 3.93 -12.06 -11.42
N ASN A 87 2.77 -12.03 -10.77
CA ASN A 87 1.49 -12.50 -11.33
C ASN A 87 1.04 -11.70 -12.55
N SER A 88 1.41 -10.42 -12.66
CA SER A 88 1.08 -9.61 -13.83
C SER A 88 1.75 -10.13 -15.11
N LEU A 89 3.00 -10.59 -15.00
CA LEU A 89 3.69 -11.25 -16.11
C LEU A 89 3.11 -12.65 -16.37
N ALA A 90 2.81 -13.41 -15.30
CA ALA A 90 2.23 -14.75 -15.39
C ALA A 90 0.90 -14.73 -16.15
N ASP A 91 -0.03 -13.86 -15.75
CA ASP A 91 -1.35 -13.69 -16.37
C ASP A 91 -1.24 -13.30 -17.85
N ARG A 92 -0.29 -12.43 -18.18
CA ARG A 92 -0.05 -12.00 -19.57
C ARG A 92 0.42 -13.17 -20.43
N ILE A 93 1.35 -13.99 -19.93
CA ILE A 93 1.85 -15.18 -20.64
C ILE A 93 0.75 -16.22 -20.76
N ASP A 94 0.00 -16.48 -19.68
CA ASP A 94 -1.10 -17.44 -19.68
C ASP A 94 -2.19 -17.06 -20.67
N THR A 95 -2.57 -15.78 -20.69
CA THR A 95 -3.53 -15.23 -21.66
C THR A 95 -3.05 -15.44 -23.09
N ILE A 96 -1.78 -15.17 -23.40
CA ILE A 96 -1.21 -15.39 -24.74
C ILE A 96 -1.32 -16.86 -25.14
N LEU A 97 -0.92 -17.78 -24.26
CA LEU A 97 -0.92 -19.21 -24.55
C LEU A 97 -2.35 -19.75 -24.75
N THR A 98 -3.28 -19.36 -23.87
CA THR A 98 -4.69 -19.78 -23.91
C THR A 98 -5.42 -19.21 -25.13
N GLN A 99 -5.15 -17.96 -25.52
CA GLN A 99 -5.76 -17.36 -26.72
C GLN A 99 -5.23 -17.93 -28.03
N ASN A 100 -4.04 -18.55 -28.02
CA ASN A 100 -3.33 -19.01 -29.22
C ASN A 100 -3.08 -20.54 -29.23
N GLU A 101 -3.92 -21.33 -28.55
CA GLU A 101 -3.78 -22.80 -28.49
C GLU A 101 -3.71 -23.46 -29.89
N ILE A 102 -4.40 -22.87 -30.88
CA ILE A 102 -4.42 -23.36 -32.26
C ILE A 102 -3.24 -22.80 -33.08
N THR A 103 -2.78 -21.60 -32.76
CA THR A 103 -1.81 -20.82 -33.55
C THR A 103 -0.54 -20.53 -32.77
N LEU A 104 0.21 -21.58 -32.43
CA LEU A 104 1.44 -21.49 -31.62
C LEU A 104 2.52 -20.56 -32.21
N ALA A 105 2.53 -20.32 -33.52
CA ALA A 105 3.42 -19.33 -34.14
C ALA A 105 3.13 -17.91 -33.62
N VAL A 106 1.86 -17.53 -33.48
CA VAL A 106 1.46 -16.23 -32.93
C VAL A 106 1.84 -16.12 -31.45
N ALA A 107 1.62 -17.20 -30.68
CA ALA A 107 2.08 -17.26 -29.29
C ALA A 107 3.60 -17.07 -29.18
N SER A 108 4.37 -17.73 -30.05
CA SER A 108 5.83 -17.62 -30.12
C SER A 108 6.29 -16.20 -30.40
N ASP A 109 5.65 -15.51 -31.36
CA ASP A 109 5.98 -14.11 -31.68
C ASP A 109 5.68 -13.18 -30.50
N GLN A 110 4.54 -13.36 -29.85
CA GLN A 110 4.15 -12.56 -28.69
C GLN A 110 5.06 -12.80 -27.47
N ILE A 111 5.42 -14.05 -27.17
CA ILE A 111 6.38 -14.37 -26.10
C ILE A 111 7.75 -13.80 -26.43
N THR A 112 8.19 -13.87 -27.69
CA THR A 112 9.45 -13.26 -28.15
C THR A 112 9.46 -11.76 -27.86
N GLN A 113 8.36 -11.05 -28.16
CA GLN A 113 8.24 -9.62 -27.84
C GLN A 113 8.33 -9.36 -26.34
N ILE A 114 7.67 -10.16 -25.50
CA ILE A 114 7.78 -10.02 -24.04
C ILE A 114 9.23 -10.23 -23.58
N THR A 115 9.92 -11.25 -24.09
CA THR A 115 11.32 -11.52 -23.77
C THR A 115 12.21 -10.34 -24.13
N THR A 116 12.05 -9.77 -25.33
CA THR A 116 12.80 -8.59 -25.77
C THR A 116 12.52 -7.38 -24.88
N ASP A 117 11.24 -7.08 -24.64
CA ASP A 117 10.84 -5.95 -23.79
C ASP A 117 11.39 -6.07 -22.37
N LEU A 118 11.33 -7.27 -21.77
CA LEU A 118 11.83 -7.52 -20.42
C LEU A 118 13.35 -7.37 -20.36
N GLN A 119 14.07 -7.88 -21.36
CA GLN A 119 15.52 -7.74 -21.44
C GLN A 119 15.95 -6.27 -21.57
N ASP A 120 15.26 -5.51 -22.41
CA ASP A 120 15.51 -4.09 -22.60
C ASP A 120 15.21 -3.32 -21.31
N LEU A 121 14.06 -3.58 -20.68
CA LEU A 121 13.70 -2.99 -19.39
C LEU A 121 14.79 -3.26 -18.35
N TYR A 122 15.17 -4.52 -18.14
CA TYR A 122 16.20 -4.90 -17.16
C TYR A 122 17.52 -4.17 -17.38
N ASN A 123 17.96 -4.05 -18.64
CA ASN A 123 19.18 -3.31 -18.98
C ASN A 123 19.04 -1.81 -18.68
N TYR A 124 17.88 -1.21 -18.95
CA TYR A 124 17.59 0.17 -18.59
C TYR A 124 17.59 0.39 -17.09
N LEU A 125 16.93 -0.49 -16.32
CA LEU A 125 16.88 -0.41 -14.86
C LEU A 125 18.30 -0.43 -14.27
N LYS A 126 19.14 -1.38 -14.71
CA LYS A 126 20.55 -1.45 -14.29
C LYS A 126 21.33 -0.18 -14.60
N THR A 127 21.12 0.38 -15.79
CA THR A 127 21.79 1.63 -16.20
C THR A 127 21.41 2.80 -15.29
N VAL A 128 20.13 2.91 -14.93
CA VAL A 128 19.63 3.99 -14.04
C VAL A 128 20.16 3.81 -12.63
N VAL A 129 20.14 2.58 -12.08
CA VAL A 129 20.69 2.28 -10.75
C VAL A 129 22.17 2.64 -10.67
N VAL A 130 22.98 2.22 -11.64
CA VAL A 130 24.42 2.59 -11.69
C VAL A 130 24.61 4.11 -11.75
N ALA A 131 23.73 4.84 -12.45
CA ALA A 131 23.78 6.29 -12.49
C ALA A 131 23.44 6.92 -11.12
N PHE A 132 22.45 6.38 -10.40
CA PHE A 132 22.13 6.83 -9.04
C PHE A 132 23.28 6.57 -8.07
N GLU A 133 23.87 5.38 -8.09
CA GLU A 133 25.06 5.05 -7.30
C GLU A 133 26.24 5.98 -7.62
N THR A 134 26.49 6.25 -8.91
CA THR A 134 27.55 7.17 -9.35
C THR A 134 27.35 8.60 -8.84
N LEU A 135 26.09 9.02 -8.66
CA LEU A 135 25.72 10.32 -8.13
C LEU A 135 25.62 10.35 -6.60
N ASN A 136 25.88 9.23 -5.92
CA ASN A 136 25.67 9.03 -4.48
C ASN A 136 24.23 9.34 -4.05
N ILE A 137 23.27 8.88 -4.84
CA ILE A 137 21.86 8.93 -4.47
C ILE A 137 21.55 7.62 -3.74
N ASP A 138 21.32 7.73 -2.44
CA ASP A 138 20.99 6.57 -1.59
C ASP A 138 19.59 6.02 -1.93
N LYS A 139 19.33 4.78 -1.49
CA LYS A 139 18.00 4.18 -1.56
C LYS A 139 17.20 4.53 -0.30
N ASP A 140 15.93 4.86 -0.47
CA ASP A 140 15.00 5.12 0.63
C ASP A 140 14.36 3.81 1.13
N GLU A 141 14.94 3.23 2.17
CA GLU A 141 14.43 2.04 2.85
C GLU A 141 14.54 2.24 4.37
N PRO A 142 13.49 1.88 5.14
CA PRO A 142 13.59 1.87 6.59
C PRO A 142 14.80 1.04 7.03
N ALA A 143 15.64 1.60 7.91
CA ALA A 143 16.78 0.86 8.41
C ALA A 143 16.28 -0.37 9.19
N PRO A 144 17.13 -1.38 9.42
CA PRO A 144 16.72 -2.56 10.17
C PRO A 144 16.16 -2.19 11.56
N GLY A 145 14.94 -2.66 11.85
CA GLY A 145 14.18 -2.31 13.06
C GLY A 145 13.44 -0.96 13.03
N GLU A 146 13.64 -0.11 12.02
CA GLU A 146 12.82 1.09 11.82
C GLU A 146 11.48 0.75 11.17
N VAL A 147 10.47 1.57 11.49
CA VAL A 147 9.15 1.47 10.88
C VAL A 147 8.73 2.82 10.33
N GLU A 148 8.24 2.80 9.09
CA GLU A 148 7.76 3.95 8.34
C GLU A 148 6.26 3.84 8.16
N ALA A 149 5.50 4.85 8.58
CA ALA A 149 4.14 5.04 8.11
C ALA A 149 4.12 6.06 6.99
N SER A 150 3.34 5.80 5.95
CA SER A 150 3.19 6.72 4.84
C SER A 150 1.73 7.03 4.57
N VAL A 151 1.48 8.28 4.17
CA VAL A 151 0.16 8.74 3.74
C VAL A 151 0.31 9.40 2.38
N MET A 152 -0.42 8.91 1.39
CA MET A 152 -0.55 9.56 0.09
C MET A 152 -1.87 10.34 0.04
N LEU A 153 -1.74 11.61 -0.33
CA LEU A 153 -2.78 12.62 -0.34
C LEU A 153 -3.17 12.92 -1.80
N PRO A 154 -4.41 12.66 -2.21
CA PRO A 154 -4.87 12.97 -3.55
C PRO A 154 -4.80 14.47 -3.82
N ARG A 155 -4.27 14.84 -4.99
CA ARG A 155 -4.19 16.26 -5.41
C ARG A 155 -5.56 16.94 -5.47
N SER A 156 -6.60 16.19 -5.81
CA SER A 156 -7.99 16.66 -5.80
C SER A 156 -8.44 17.10 -4.40
N SER A 157 -7.98 16.42 -3.35
CA SER A 157 -8.32 16.73 -1.96
C SER A 157 -7.59 17.97 -1.43
N ILE A 158 -6.37 18.23 -1.92
CA ILE A 158 -5.54 19.37 -1.47
C ILE A 158 -5.73 20.61 -2.37
N ASN A 159 -6.25 20.44 -3.59
CA ASN A 159 -6.34 21.49 -4.62
C ASN A 159 -4.99 22.16 -4.93
N ASN A 160 -3.88 21.43 -4.78
CA ASN A 160 -2.50 21.92 -4.93
C ASN A 160 -2.19 23.21 -4.14
N SER A 161 -2.90 23.45 -3.02
CA SER A 161 -2.70 24.62 -2.17
C SER A 161 -1.80 24.28 -0.98
N LEU A 162 -0.75 25.09 -0.76
CA LEU A 162 0.13 24.95 0.40
C LEU A 162 -0.64 25.09 1.73
N ARG A 163 -1.66 25.95 1.76
CA ARG A 163 -2.52 26.13 2.94
C ARG A 163 -3.27 24.85 3.28
N SER A 164 -3.87 24.23 2.26
CA SER A 164 -4.61 22.97 2.43
C SER A 164 -3.67 21.83 2.82
N LEU A 165 -2.48 21.77 2.21
CA LEU A 165 -1.46 20.79 2.55
C LEU A 165 -1.02 20.91 4.02
N GLY A 166 -0.73 22.14 4.47
CA GLY A 166 -0.36 22.38 5.87
C GLY A 166 -1.49 22.14 6.87
N ALA A 167 -2.76 22.27 6.45
CA ALA A 167 -3.90 21.84 7.28
C ALA A 167 -3.95 20.33 7.41
N GLU A 168 -3.77 19.59 6.31
CA GLU A 168 -3.74 18.12 6.34
C GLU A 168 -2.57 17.58 7.18
N PHE A 169 -1.39 18.20 7.12
CA PHE A 169 -0.27 17.77 7.97
C PHE A 169 -0.56 17.91 9.48
N ARG A 170 -1.26 18.96 9.91
CA ARG A 170 -1.65 19.11 11.32
C ARG A 170 -2.64 18.04 11.77
N GLU A 171 -3.59 17.70 10.89
CA GLU A 171 -4.55 16.65 11.19
C GLU A 171 -3.90 15.27 11.22
N LEU A 172 -2.98 15.00 10.29
CA LEU A 172 -2.20 13.77 10.30
C LEU A 172 -1.35 13.69 11.58
N GLU A 173 -0.62 14.75 11.93
CA GLU A 173 0.15 14.83 13.18
C GLU A 173 -0.71 14.48 14.41
N GLN A 174 -1.93 15.02 14.48
CA GLN A 174 -2.87 14.70 15.56
C GLN A 174 -3.26 13.21 15.57
N ILE A 175 -3.57 12.63 14.42
CA ILE A 175 -3.90 11.20 14.28
C ILE A 175 -2.72 10.33 14.76
N PHE A 176 -1.51 10.60 14.25
CA PHE A 176 -0.32 9.85 14.63
C PHE A 176 0.04 10.01 16.10
N ALA A 177 -0.16 11.20 16.66
CA ALA A 177 0.12 11.45 18.06
C ALA A 177 -0.84 10.70 18.99
N ASP A 178 -2.14 10.63 18.66
CA ASP A 178 -3.12 9.84 19.43
C ASP A 178 -2.79 8.35 19.38
N VAL A 179 -2.46 7.83 18.20
CA VAL A 179 -2.07 6.43 18.00
C VAL A 179 -0.79 6.10 18.76
N THR A 180 0.21 6.99 18.70
CA THR A 180 1.49 6.79 19.39
C THR A 180 1.30 6.81 20.90
N GLU A 181 0.47 7.71 21.42
CA GLU A 181 0.15 7.78 22.83
C GLU A 181 -0.56 6.52 23.34
N LEU A 182 -1.51 6.00 22.56
CA LEU A 182 -2.21 4.77 22.90
C LEU A 182 -1.29 3.54 22.90
N ALA A 183 -0.40 3.45 21.91
CA ALA A 183 0.48 2.30 21.75
C ALA A 183 1.65 2.31 22.73
N THR A 184 2.21 3.49 23.04
CA THR A 184 3.45 3.61 23.83
C THR A 184 3.25 4.18 25.23
N GLY A 185 2.08 4.75 25.53
CA GLY A 185 1.84 5.51 26.76
C GLY A 185 2.53 6.88 26.80
N SER A 186 3.16 7.30 25.71
CA SER A 186 3.87 8.57 25.58
C SER A 186 3.56 9.25 24.26
N ARG A 187 3.70 10.58 24.20
CA ARG A 187 3.37 11.38 23.01
C ARG A 187 4.61 12.10 22.45
N PRO A 188 5.61 11.36 21.93
CA PRO A 188 6.75 11.97 21.27
C PRO A 188 6.30 12.70 20.00
N SER A 189 7.09 13.67 19.56
CA SER A 189 6.89 14.31 18.25
C SER A 189 7.18 13.31 17.14
N THR A 190 6.31 13.26 16.12
CA THR A 190 6.53 12.44 14.93
C THR A 190 7.53 13.11 13.98
N SER A 191 8.58 12.38 13.59
CA SER A 191 9.58 12.87 12.65
C SER A 191 9.14 12.61 11.21
N VAL A 192 9.34 13.60 10.33
CA VAL A 192 9.17 13.43 8.89
C VAL A 192 10.46 12.88 8.31
N ARG A 193 10.40 11.68 7.73
CA ARG A 193 11.52 11.04 7.03
C ARG A 193 11.72 11.65 5.65
N SER A 194 10.65 11.70 4.86
CA SER A 194 10.68 12.24 3.50
C SER A 194 9.31 12.74 3.04
N ILE A 195 9.30 13.53 1.96
CA ILE A 195 8.08 14.03 1.31
C ILE A 195 8.23 13.81 -0.19
N ALA A 196 7.21 13.22 -0.83
CA ALA A 196 7.12 13.11 -2.28
C ALA A 196 6.15 14.17 -2.83
N SER A 197 6.49 14.77 -3.97
CA SER A 197 5.71 15.84 -4.58
C SER A 197 4.91 15.43 -5.82
N SER A 198 5.29 14.36 -6.55
CA SER A 198 4.56 13.90 -7.74
C SER A 198 3.14 13.46 -7.37
N ASP A 199 3.04 12.57 -6.39
CA ASP A 199 1.87 12.30 -5.58
C ASP A 199 2.24 12.84 -4.20
N PHE A 200 1.41 13.72 -3.63
CA PHE A 200 1.72 14.32 -2.34
C PHE A 200 1.73 13.19 -1.30
N SER A 201 2.91 12.74 -0.91
CA SER A 201 3.05 11.69 0.10
C SER A 201 3.97 12.17 1.20
N VAL A 202 3.61 11.84 2.44
CA VAL A 202 4.44 12.06 3.62
C VAL A 202 4.84 10.71 4.20
N TYR A 203 6.10 10.57 4.56
CA TYR A 203 6.68 9.37 5.17
C TYR A 203 7.17 9.75 6.56
N LEU A 204 6.69 9.05 7.58
CA LEU A 204 6.84 9.38 8.98
C LEU A 204 7.50 8.22 9.72
N GLU A 205 8.45 8.54 10.58
CA GLU A 205 9.07 7.57 11.48
C GLU A 205 8.11 7.31 12.66
N LEU A 206 7.81 6.04 12.92
CA LEU A 206 6.98 5.63 14.06
C LEU A 206 7.68 4.56 14.89
N ALA A 207 7.35 4.54 16.18
CA ALA A 207 7.66 3.40 17.03
C ALA A 207 6.94 2.15 16.48
N PRO A 208 7.57 0.96 16.54
CA PRO A 208 6.99 -0.28 16.03
C PRO A 208 5.59 -0.59 16.59
N GLU A 209 5.37 -0.36 17.89
CA GLU A 209 4.08 -0.58 18.54
C GLU A 209 3.00 0.37 17.98
N ALA A 210 3.36 1.64 17.76
CA ALA A 210 2.47 2.65 17.19
C ALA A 210 2.13 2.35 15.73
N ALA A 211 3.11 1.89 14.96
CA ALA A 211 2.90 1.51 13.57
C ALA A 211 2.04 0.24 13.44
N ALA A 212 2.23 -0.76 14.31
CA ALA A 212 1.38 -1.94 14.38
C ALA A 212 -0.06 -1.57 14.76
N PHE A 213 -0.23 -0.71 15.77
CA PHE A 213 -1.55 -0.19 16.13
C PHE A 213 -2.22 0.54 14.96
N LEU A 214 -1.47 1.42 14.28
CA LEU A 214 -1.97 2.16 13.13
C LEU A 214 -2.41 1.21 12.01
N ALA A 215 -1.58 0.21 11.67
CA ALA A 215 -1.86 -0.73 10.60
C ALA A 215 -3.18 -1.47 10.86
N VAL A 216 -3.37 -2.03 12.05
CA VAL A 216 -4.60 -2.73 12.43
C VAL A 216 -5.80 -1.77 12.45
N ALA A 217 -5.63 -0.57 12.99
CA ALA A 217 -6.73 0.39 13.09
C ALA A 217 -7.20 0.87 11.71
N VAL A 218 -6.26 1.19 10.81
CA VAL A 218 -6.56 1.59 9.43
C VAL A 218 -7.18 0.44 8.65
N GLU A 219 -6.65 -0.78 8.80
CA GLU A 219 -7.18 -2.00 8.17
C GLU A 219 -8.66 -2.22 8.52
N ARG A 220 -9.04 -2.07 9.79
CA ARG A 220 -10.44 -2.15 10.22
C ARG A 220 -11.31 -1.04 9.63
N VAL A 221 -10.81 0.19 9.60
CA VAL A 221 -11.54 1.31 8.98
C VAL A 221 -11.74 1.05 7.47
N ILE A 222 -10.74 0.51 6.78
CA ILE A 222 -10.86 0.11 5.37
C ILE A 222 -11.90 -1.03 5.23
N ALA A 223 -11.88 -2.03 6.10
CA ALA A 223 -12.86 -3.12 6.09
C ALA A 223 -14.29 -2.62 6.32
N LEU A 224 -14.51 -1.70 7.25
CA LEU A 224 -15.79 -1.02 7.45
C LEU A 224 -16.21 -0.27 6.19
N TYR A 225 -15.28 0.46 5.57
CA TYR A 225 -15.55 1.23 4.37
C TYR A 225 -15.90 0.34 3.16
N ARG A 226 -15.25 -0.83 3.01
CA ARG A 226 -15.58 -1.83 1.97
C ARG A 226 -17.05 -2.24 2.03
N ASN A 227 -17.60 -2.42 3.24
CA ASN A 227 -19.01 -2.77 3.42
C ASN A 227 -19.96 -1.64 2.97
N LEU A 228 -19.49 -0.39 2.97
CA LEU A 228 -20.28 0.79 2.58
C LEU A 228 -20.17 1.12 1.09
N LEU A 229 -19.15 0.60 0.38
CA LEU A 229 -18.97 0.82 -1.06
C LEU A 229 -20.18 0.38 -1.88
N GLU A 230 -20.83 -0.71 -1.49
CA GLU A 230 -22.03 -1.19 -2.20
C GLU A 230 -23.20 -0.22 -2.05
N ILE A 231 -23.38 0.36 -0.85
CA ILE A 231 -24.40 1.39 -0.61
C ILE A 231 -24.08 2.64 -1.44
N ARG A 232 -22.79 3.00 -1.54
CA ARG A 232 -22.32 4.12 -2.38
C ARG A 232 -22.62 3.88 -3.86
N ARG A 233 -22.37 2.65 -4.36
CA ARG A 233 -22.69 2.26 -5.74
C ARG A 233 -24.18 2.44 -6.02
N ILE A 234 -25.04 1.93 -5.13
CA ILE A 234 -26.50 2.08 -5.22
C ILE A 234 -26.91 3.56 -5.20
N ARG A 235 -26.33 4.37 -4.32
CA ARG A 235 -26.57 5.82 -4.27
C ARG A 235 -26.19 6.51 -5.58
N SER A 236 -25.02 6.16 -6.14
CA SER A 236 -24.53 6.69 -7.42
C SER A 236 -25.47 6.33 -8.57
N GLU A 237 -25.91 5.07 -8.65
CA GLU A 237 -26.87 4.59 -9.64
C GLU A 237 -28.23 5.28 -9.51
N ALA A 238 -28.70 5.51 -8.28
CA ALA A 238 -29.93 6.23 -8.01
C ALA A 238 -29.86 7.71 -8.43
N SER A 239 -28.73 8.36 -8.16
CA SER A 239 -28.46 9.73 -8.65
C SER A 239 -28.42 9.78 -10.18
N ALA A 240 -27.73 8.84 -10.82
CA ALA A 240 -27.67 8.71 -12.28
C ALA A 240 -29.06 8.43 -12.91
N ALA A 241 -29.96 7.79 -12.17
CA ALA A 241 -31.36 7.59 -12.55
C ALA A 241 -32.25 8.84 -12.35
N GLY A 242 -31.70 9.94 -11.84
CA GLY A 242 -32.37 11.24 -11.73
C GLY A 242 -33.08 11.50 -10.39
N LEU A 243 -32.76 10.74 -9.33
CA LEU A 243 -33.24 11.07 -7.99
C LEU A 243 -32.54 12.33 -7.49
N SER A 244 -33.28 13.21 -6.81
CA SER A 244 -32.70 14.42 -6.23
C SER A 244 -31.90 14.12 -4.97
N ASP A 245 -30.93 14.98 -4.65
CA ASP A 245 -30.15 14.88 -3.40
C ASP A 245 -31.05 14.78 -2.17
N ASP A 246 -32.17 15.51 -2.19
CA ASP A 246 -33.16 15.50 -1.12
C ASP A 246 -33.76 14.12 -0.83
N GLN A 247 -33.93 13.30 -1.88
CA GLN A 247 -34.40 11.91 -1.79
C GLN A 247 -33.29 10.96 -1.37
N LEU A 248 -32.03 11.27 -1.72
CA LEU A 248 -30.86 10.47 -1.38
C LEU A 248 -30.34 10.71 0.04
N ARG A 249 -30.71 11.83 0.69
CA ARG A 249 -30.30 12.17 2.08
C ARG A 249 -30.49 11.04 3.09
N GLY A 250 -31.54 10.24 2.95
CA GLY A 250 -31.79 9.10 3.85
C GLY A 250 -30.70 8.02 3.75
N ILE A 251 -30.19 7.79 2.54
CA ILE A 251 -29.08 6.86 2.29
C ILE A 251 -27.80 7.43 2.88
N ASP A 252 -27.50 8.71 2.62
CA ASP A 252 -26.29 9.38 3.13
C ASP A 252 -26.24 9.36 4.66
N LYS A 253 -27.38 9.66 5.30
CA LYS A 253 -27.50 9.58 6.75
C LYS A 253 -27.26 8.16 7.27
N HIS A 254 -27.84 7.14 6.63
CA HIS A 254 -27.64 5.75 7.04
C HIS A 254 -26.17 5.32 6.91
N ILE A 255 -25.48 5.74 5.84
CA ILE A 255 -24.05 5.46 5.68
C ILE A 255 -23.22 6.13 6.79
N ALA A 256 -23.50 7.41 7.08
CA ALA A 256 -22.80 8.15 8.13
C ALA A 256 -23.02 7.51 9.52
N GLU A 257 -24.26 7.16 9.87
CA GLU A 257 -24.58 6.48 11.14
C GLU A 257 -23.89 5.11 11.24
N ARG A 258 -23.84 4.35 10.14
CA ARG A 258 -23.19 3.04 10.12
C ARG A 258 -21.67 3.15 10.24
N MET A 259 -21.07 4.17 9.63
CA MET A 259 -19.65 4.45 9.79
C MET A 259 -19.32 4.87 11.22
N ASP A 260 -20.07 5.81 11.80
CA ASP A 260 -19.88 6.27 13.18
C ASP A 260 -19.98 5.11 14.18
N GLN A 261 -20.99 4.25 14.02
CA GLN A 261 -21.14 3.06 14.85
C GLN A 261 -19.96 2.08 14.66
N GLY A 262 -19.56 1.83 13.42
CA GLY A 262 -18.43 0.93 13.14
C GLY A 262 -17.11 1.45 13.71
N VAL A 263 -16.88 2.76 13.68
CA VAL A 263 -15.71 3.40 14.31
C VAL A 263 -15.76 3.21 15.83
N ASP A 264 -16.92 3.35 16.47
CA ASP A 264 -17.07 3.09 17.91
C ASP A 264 -16.75 1.65 18.29
N GLU A 265 -17.31 0.69 17.54
CA GLU A 265 -17.05 -0.73 17.71
C GLU A 265 -15.53 -1.01 17.54
N THR A 266 -14.91 -0.42 16.52
CA THR A 266 -13.46 -0.55 16.27
C THR A 266 -12.62 0.01 17.42
N VAL A 267 -12.98 1.18 17.97
CA VAL A 267 -12.29 1.75 19.13
C VAL A 267 -12.35 0.79 20.32
N ASP A 268 -13.54 0.26 20.62
CA ASP A 268 -13.72 -0.66 21.74
C ASP A 268 -12.94 -1.95 21.58
N GLU A 269 -12.93 -2.54 20.38
CA GLU A 269 -12.15 -3.73 20.07
C GLU A 269 -10.63 -3.50 20.18
N LEU A 270 -10.12 -2.39 19.62
CA LEU A 270 -8.68 -2.06 19.69
C LEU A 270 -8.20 -1.92 21.14
N PHE A 271 -9.01 -1.34 22.04
CA PHE A 271 -8.67 -1.25 23.46
C PHE A 271 -8.61 -2.61 24.16
N VAL A 272 -9.38 -3.60 23.70
CA VAL A 272 -9.40 -4.96 24.25
C VAL A 272 -8.23 -5.76 23.70
N GLU A 273 -8.04 -5.75 22.38
CA GLU A 273 -7.05 -6.61 21.70
C GLU A 273 -5.62 -6.14 21.89
N MET A 274 -5.37 -4.83 21.94
CA MET A 274 -4.02 -4.28 22.13
C MET A 274 -3.62 -4.19 23.61
N GLU A 275 -4.42 -4.77 24.51
CA GLU A 275 -4.17 -4.83 25.97
C GLU A 275 -3.79 -3.46 26.57
N ILE A 276 -4.43 -2.38 26.12
CA ILE A 276 -4.06 -1.01 26.49
C ILE A 276 -4.31 -0.80 27.98
N ALA A 277 -3.24 -0.88 28.76
CA ALA A 277 -3.27 -0.83 30.22
C ALA A 277 -3.36 0.62 30.72
N VAL A 278 -4.58 1.16 30.76
CA VAL A 278 -4.87 2.44 31.40
C VAL A 278 -5.66 2.18 32.68
N SER A 279 -5.04 2.44 33.82
CA SER A 279 -5.61 2.17 35.15
C SER A 279 -6.64 3.20 35.62
N ASP A 280 -6.61 4.42 35.06
CA ASP A 280 -7.54 5.49 35.35
C ASP A 280 -8.68 5.53 34.31
N ASP A 281 -9.92 5.27 34.75
CA ASP A 281 -11.11 5.29 33.91
C ASP A 281 -11.32 6.66 33.23
N SER A 282 -10.94 7.76 33.90
CA SER A 282 -11.04 9.09 33.31
C SER A 282 -10.10 9.24 32.12
N ARG A 283 -8.81 8.88 32.30
CA ARG A 283 -7.83 8.89 31.22
C ARG A 283 -8.22 7.94 30.09
N ARG A 284 -8.73 6.76 30.41
CA ARG A 284 -9.20 5.79 29.40
C ARG A 284 -10.30 6.38 28.53
N ASN A 285 -11.28 7.04 29.13
CA ASN A 285 -12.37 7.67 28.39
C ASN A 285 -11.87 8.81 27.49
N GLU A 286 -10.93 9.63 27.95
CA GLU A 286 -10.31 10.68 27.14
C GLU A 286 -9.61 10.10 25.91
N LEU A 287 -8.80 9.05 26.10
CA LEU A 287 -8.10 8.36 25.03
C LEU A 287 -9.05 7.70 24.02
N LYS A 288 -10.16 7.11 24.48
CA LYS A 288 -11.22 6.61 23.58
C LYS A 288 -11.82 7.71 22.72
N VAL A 289 -12.12 8.87 23.31
CA VAL A 289 -12.67 10.02 22.58
C VAL A 289 -11.65 10.54 21.55
N SER A 290 -10.37 10.62 21.90
CA SER A 290 -9.32 11.02 20.96
C SER A 290 -9.17 10.03 19.81
N LEU A 291 -9.11 8.73 20.12
CA LEU A 291 -9.02 7.67 19.11
C LEU A 291 -10.22 7.70 18.16
N ARG A 292 -11.45 7.80 18.69
CA ARG A 292 -12.67 7.90 17.89
C ARG A 292 -12.56 9.04 16.88
N ARG A 293 -12.11 10.22 17.31
CA ARG A 293 -11.91 11.37 16.43
C ARG A 293 -10.88 11.07 15.34
N SER A 294 -9.74 10.49 15.72
CA SER A 294 -8.67 10.16 14.81
C SER A 294 -9.07 9.10 13.78
N LEU A 295 -9.77 8.02 14.18
CA LEU A 295 -10.29 7.01 13.26
C LEU A 295 -11.41 7.54 12.35
N SER A 296 -12.27 8.44 12.85
CA SER A 296 -13.24 9.15 12.01
C SER A 296 -12.51 10.01 10.96
N GLY A 297 -11.41 10.66 11.36
CA GLY A 297 -10.54 11.42 10.46
C GLY A 297 -9.84 10.55 9.41
N VAL A 298 -9.43 9.34 9.77
CA VAL A 298 -8.89 8.34 8.83
C VAL A 298 -9.98 7.88 7.86
N ALA A 299 -11.19 7.57 8.35
CA ALA A 299 -12.32 7.17 7.51
C ALA A 299 -12.69 8.24 6.48
N ALA A 300 -12.76 9.51 6.89
CA ALA A 300 -13.01 10.64 6.00
C ALA A 300 -11.93 10.78 4.91
N ARG A 301 -10.67 10.50 5.25
CA ARG A 301 -9.54 10.55 4.32
C ARG A 301 -9.59 9.39 3.33
N ILE A 302 -9.87 8.17 3.81
CA ILE A 302 -10.08 7.02 2.94
C ILE A 302 -11.22 7.30 1.96
N ASP A 303 -12.35 7.88 2.40
CA ASP A 303 -13.46 8.24 1.50
C ASP A 303 -13.07 9.26 0.40
N ARG A 304 -12.07 10.10 0.69
CA ARG A 304 -11.49 11.08 -0.25
C ARG A 304 -10.32 10.53 -1.06
N GLY A 305 -10.01 9.24 -0.97
CA GLY A 305 -8.97 8.57 -1.75
C GLY A 305 -7.57 8.62 -1.16
N TYR A 306 -7.42 9.03 0.10
CA TYR A 306 -6.13 8.93 0.79
C TYR A 306 -5.74 7.46 0.93
N GLN A 307 -4.44 7.23 0.88
CA GLN A 307 -3.88 5.90 1.08
C GLN A 307 -2.92 5.94 2.26
N PHE A 308 -3.10 4.99 3.17
CA PHE A 308 -2.22 4.75 4.30
C PHE A 308 -1.45 3.46 4.02
N ASP A 309 -0.18 3.44 4.38
CA ASP A 309 0.67 2.26 4.24
C ASP A 309 1.70 2.25 5.38
N VAL A 310 2.15 1.06 5.78
CA VAL A 310 3.13 0.87 6.84
C VAL A 310 4.20 -0.10 6.34
N ARG A 311 5.46 0.32 6.43
CA ARG A 311 6.64 -0.45 6.00
C ARG A 311 7.56 -0.68 7.17
N VAL A 312 8.07 -1.90 7.28
CA VAL A 312 9.09 -2.28 8.26
C VAL A 312 10.42 -2.47 7.56
N GLY A 313 11.51 -2.04 8.20
CA GLY A 313 12.86 -2.42 7.79
C GLY A 313 13.14 -3.89 8.10
N GLU A 314 14.27 -4.41 7.63
CA GLU A 314 14.67 -5.81 7.88
C GLU A 314 14.75 -6.13 9.39
N ILE A 315 14.42 -7.36 9.79
CA ILE A 315 14.80 -7.84 11.14
C ILE A 315 16.28 -8.14 11.05
N LEU A 316 17.07 -7.52 11.92
CA LEU A 316 18.40 -8.05 12.19
C LEU A 316 18.23 -9.40 12.89
N GLU A 317 18.34 -10.49 12.13
CA GLU A 317 18.48 -11.84 12.67
C GLU A 317 19.88 -12.00 13.30
N ASP A 318 20.17 -11.30 14.41
CA ASP A 318 21.48 -11.43 15.05
C ASP A 318 21.50 -12.47 16.18
N VAL A 319 22.03 -13.63 15.76
CA VAL A 319 22.78 -14.66 16.49
C VAL A 319 22.88 -14.46 18.01
N ASP A 320 22.01 -15.15 18.74
CA ASP A 320 22.16 -15.37 20.17
C ASP A 320 23.51 -16.05 20.48
N LYS A 321 24.50 -15.24 20.88
CA LYS A 321 25.68 -15.75 21.58
C LYS A 321 25.73 -15.42 23.07
N ASP A 322 24.94 -14.47 23.56
CA ASP A 322 24.88 -14.13 24.99
C ASP A 322 23.44 -13.75 25.41
N GLY A 323 22.65 -14.75 25.79
CA GLY A 323 21.19 -14.70 26.01
C GLY A 323 20.67 -13.74 27.10
N SER A 324 20.69 -12.43 26.83
CA SER A 324 20.23 -11.40 27.79
C SER A 324 19.09 -10.49 27.29
N GLU A 325 18.62 -10.56 26.04
CA GLU A 325 17.62 -9.63 25.48
C GLU A 325 16.39 -10.32 24.89
N VAL A 326 15.70 -11.16 25.67
CA VAL A 326 14.52 -11.91 25.18
C VAL A 326 13.23 -11.05 25.20
N GLY A 327 13.16 -10.00 26.04
CA GLY A 327 11.94 -9.20 26.26
C GLY A 327 11.59 -8.26 25.10
N GLU A 328 12.47 -7.30 24.79
CA GLU A 328 12.23 -6.27 23.74
C GLU A 328 12.14 -6.88 22.33
N ARG A 329 12.84 -7.98 22.08
CA ARG A 329 12.74 -8.70 20.80
C ARG A 329 11.35 -9.31 20.58
N SER A 330 10.70 -9.75 21.66
CA SER A 330 9.37 -10.33 21.57
C SER A 330 8.31 -9.30 21.19
N SER A 331 8.43 -8.03 21.64
CA SER A 331 7.47 -6.96 21.31
C SER A 331 7.67 -6.43 19.89
N LEU A 332 8.92 -6.33 19.42
CA LEU A 332 9.23 -6.00 18.02
C LEU A 332 8.68 -7.05 17.06
N ALA A 333 8.93 -8.33 17.33
CA ALA A 333 8.45 -9.42 16.49
C ALA A 333 6.91 -9.51 16.46
N SER A 334 6.22 -9.23 17.57
CA SER A 334 4.76 -9.18 17.58
C SER A 334 4.23 -8.00 16.79
N SER A 335 4.85 -6.82 16.91
CA SER A 335 4.47 -5.61 16.18
C SER A 335 4.64 -5.81 14.67
N TRP A 336 5.75 -6.41 14.24
CA TRP A 336 5.93 -6.79 12.84
C TRP A 336 4.80 -7.69 12.36
N ARG A 337 4.55 -8.82 13.04
CA ARG A 337 3.52 -9.78 12.61
C ARG A 337 2.16 -9.12 12.44
N LEU A 338 1.80 -8.18 13.32
CA LEU A 338 0.57 -7.40 13.18
C LEU A 338 0.58 -6.53 11.92
N ILE A 339 1.69 -5.83 11.64
CA ILE A 339 1.83 -5.01 10.42
C ILE A 339 1.69 -5.89 9.18
N GLU A 340 2.41 -7.01 9.12
CA GLU A 340 2.39 -7.91 7.96
C GLU A 340 1.01 -8.54 7.76
N ASN A 341 0.35 -8.98 8.83
CA ASN A 341 -1.01 -9.52 8.75
C ASN A 341 -2.04 -8.47 8.30
N SER A 342 -1.82 -7.20 8.65
CA SER A 342 -2.73 -6.10 8.28
C SER A 342 -2.49 -5.61 6.85
N ARG A 343 -1.33 -5.91 6.25
CA ARG A 343 -0.86 -5.34 4.99
C ARG A 343 -1.80 -5.59 3.83
N GLU A 344 -2.34 -6.80 3.71
CA GLU A 344 -3.34 -7.13 2.67
C GLU A 344 -4.64 -6.31 2.85
N GLY A 345 -5.04 -6.06 4.10
CA GLY A 345 -6.21 -5.26 4.43
C GLY A 345 -6.03 -3.77 4.15
N LEU A 346 -4.78 -3.26 4.17
CA LEU A 346 -4.42 -1.90 3.76
C LEU A 346 -4.57 -1.67 2.23
N THR A 347 -4.98 -2.69 1.48
CA THR A 347 -5.08 -2.60 0.03
C THR A 347 -6.01 -1.50 -0.46
N PHE A 348 -5.51 -0.70 -1.40
CA PHE A 348 -6.18 0.46 -1.99
C PHE A 348 -7.55 0.08 -2.57
N LEU A 349 -8.56 0.86 -2.19
CA LEU A 349 -9.87 0.80 -2.80
C LEU A 349 -9.93 1.77 -3.97
N ARG A 350 -10.19 1.25 -5.18
CA ARG A 350 -10.58 2.11 -6.31
C ARG A 350 -11.92 2.73 -5.97
N LEU A 351 -11.90 4.00 -5.56
CA LEU A 351 -13.11 4.73 -5.24
C LEU A 351 -13.73 5.23 -6.53
N GLU A 352 -14.96 4.78 -6.80
CA GLU A 352 -15.81 5.33 -7.84
C GLU A 352 -16.88 6.23 -7.19
N GLY A 353 -17.19 7.35 -7.85
CA GLY A 353 -18.21 8.31 -7.43
C GLY A 353 -17.70 9.43 -6.49
N ASP A 354 -18.63 10.25 -5.99
CA ASP A 354 -18.32 11.39 -5.10
C ASP A 354 -18.17 10.95 -3.64
N PRO A 355 -17.31 11.60 -2.84
CA PRO A 355 -17.21 11.37 -1.40
C PRO A 355 -18.57 11.56 -0.72
N ILE A 356 -18.85 10.70 0.25
CA ILE A 356 -20.15 10.62 0.96
C ILE A 356 -20.01 10.96 2.44
N LEU A 357 -18.82 10.78 3.02
CA LEU A 357 -18.54 11.22 4.37
C LEU A 357 -18.32 12.73 4.37
N GLN A 358 -19.44 13.46 4.49
CA GLN A 358 -19.45 14.87 4.90
C GLN A 358 -19.14 15.00 6.39
N LEU A 359 -18.13 14.28 6.87
CA LEU A 359 -17.57 14.56 8.18
C LEU A 359 -17.01 15.98 8.13
N PRO A 360 -17.27 16.81 9.16
CA PRO A 360 -16.72 18.15 9.21
C PRO A 360 -15.21 18.02 9.04
N SER A 361 -14.70 18.34 7.84
CA SER A 361 -13.30 18.68 7.70
C SER A 361 -13.10 19.76 8.73
N ALA A 362 -12.15 19.61 9.66
CA ALA A 362 -11.85 20.64 10.63
C ALA A 362 -11.82 21.96 9.88
N GLU A 363 -12.88 22.76 10.03
CA GLU A 363 -12.91 24.07 9.38
C GLU A 363 -11.64 24.73 9.86
N PRO A 364 -10.78 25.25 8.96
CA PRO A 364 -9.45 25.71 9.30
C PRO A 364 -9.57 26.52 10.57
N SER A 365 -9.13 25.91 11.68
CA SER A 365 -9.42 26.35 13.03
C SER A 365 -9.17 27.86 13.10
N GLU A 366 -10.03 28.61 13.80
CA GLU A 366 -10.05 30.08 13.92
C GLU A 366 -8.71 30.78 14.26
N ILE A 367 -7.59 30.07 14.31
CA ILE A 367 -6.20 30.53 14.31
C ILE A 367 -5.93 31.63 13.26
N ALA A 368 -6.64 31.64 12.12
CA ALA A 368 -6.52 32.75 11.15
C ALA A 368 -7.09 34.09 11.65
N ARG A 369 -8.00 34.09 12.63
CA ARG A 369 -8.55 35.32 13.23
C ARG A 369 -7.59 35.93 14.25
N ASP A 370 -6.77 35.12 14.91
CA ASP A 370 -5.82 35.61 15.92
C ASP A 370 -4.57 36.27 15.29
N GLU A 371 -4.14 35.84 14.09
CA GLU A 371 -3.05 36.51 13.36
C GLU A 371 -3.48 37.84 12.70
N GLU A 372 -4.77 37.99 12.36
CA GLU A 372 -5.32 39.21 11.77
C GLU A 372 -5.73 40.24 12.84
N GLN A 373 -5.98 39.82 14.09
CA GLN A 373 -6.14 40.72 15.25
C GLN A 373 -4.81 41.13 15.91
N SER A 374 -3.72 40.45 15.57
CA SER A 374 -2.37 40.74 16.07
C SER A 374 -1.51 41.60 15.12
N ARG A 375 -2.06 42.02 13.98
CA ARG A 375 -1.47 43.00 13.05
C ARG A 375 -2.28 44.29 13.06
#